data_AF-A0A8R7Q0V7-F1
#
_entry.id   AF-A0A8R7Q0V7-F1
#
_cell.length_a   1.000
_cell.length_b   1.000
_cell.length_c   1.000
_cell.angle_alpha   90.00
_cell.angle_beta   90.00
_cell.angle_gamma   90.00
#
_symmetry.space_group_name_H-M   'P 1'
#
loop_
_entity.id
_entity.type
_entity.pdbx_description
1 polymer ?
#
loop_
_entity_poly.entity_id
_entity_poly.type
_entity_poly.pdbx_seq_one_letter_code
_entity_poly.pdbx_strand_id
1 'polypeptide(L)'
;ALELRYLDETLYSNRSLCYLKIGKPQKALLDANLCIARKPEWVKGYYRKGAAHMSLKEYEEASEAFQDGLELDPGNDDIKKALREAWEAMSKDQAAGGSIESTD
;
A
#
# COMPACT_ATOMS: atom_id res chain seq x y z
N ALA A 1 -17.98 20.24 -21.76
CA ALA A 1 -17.21 20.37 -20.50
C ALA A 1 -17.29 19.07 -19.69
N LEU A 2 -16.68 17.98 -20.19
CA LEU A 2 -16.86 16.62 -19.66
C LEU A 2 -15.53 15.83 -19.60
N GLU A 3 -14.39 16.50 -19.43
CA GLU A 3 -13.08 15.88 -19.67
C GLU A 3 -11.98 16.26 -18.66
N LEU A 4 -12.35 16.74 -17.46
CA LEU A 4 -11.41 17.13 -16.40
C LEU A 4 -11.50 16.26 -15.12
N ARG A 5 -12.25 15.15 -15.14
CA ARG A 5 -12.45 14.29 -13.96
C ARG A 5 -11.78 12.90 -14.04
N TYR A 6 -11.20 12.52 -15.18
CA TYR A 6 -10.73 11.15 -15.43
C TYR A 6 -9.20 10.96 -15.28
N LEU A 7 -8.45 12.01 -14.93
CA LEU A 7 -6.98 11.98 -15.00
C LEU A 7 -6.27 12.15 -13.65
N ASP A 8 -6.96 12.59 -12.58
CA ASP A 8 -6.28 12.89 -11.32
C ASP A 8 -5.88 11.61 -10.57
N GLU A 9 -6.80 10.66 -10.36
CA GLU A 9 -6.51 9.46 -9.59
C GLU A 9 -5.45 8.58 -10.28
N THR A 10 -5.56 8.45 -11.61
CA THR A 10 -4.60 7.66 -12.39
C THR A 10 -3.23 8.31 -12.42
N LEU A 11 -3.16 9.64 -12.47
CA LEU A 11 -1.91 10.38 -12.35
C LEU A 11 -1.28 10.16 -10.97
N TYR A 12 -2.03 10.31 -9.88
CA TYR A 12 -1.52 10.08 -8.53
C TYR A 12 -1.07 8.63 -8.34
N SER A 13 -1.83 7.65 -8.85
CA SER A 13 -1.44 6.23 -8.79
C SER A 13 -0.14 5.93 -9.56
N ASN A 14 0.03 6.51 -10.75
CA ASN A 14 1.25 6.35 -11.54
C ASN A 14 2.44 7.06 -10.89
N ARG A 15 2.24 8.26 -10.36
CA ARG A 15 3.28 9.02 -9.66
C ARG A 15 3.69 8.35 -8.36
N SER A 16 2.75 7.76 -7.63
CA SER A 16 3.01 6.91 -6.46
C SER A 16 3.93 5.74 -6.83
N LEU A 17 3.62 5.01 -7.91
CA LEU A 17 4.48 3.93 -8.41
C LEU A 17 5.89 4.44 -8.78
N CYS A 18 6.00 5.59 -9.44
CA CYS A 18 7.29 6.17 -9.76
C CYS A 18 8.09 6.49 -8.48
N TYR A 19 7.43 7.05 -7.46
CA TYR A 19 8.06 7.34 -6.17
C TYR A 19 8.55 6.07 -5.47
N LEU A 20 7.80 4.98 -5.51
CA LEU A 20 8.26 3.66 -5.04
C LEU A 20 9.54 3.22 -5.77
N LYS A 21 9.55 3.29 -7.10
CA LYS A 21 10.69 2.86 -7.92
C LYS A 21 11.97 3.67 -7.67
N ILE A 22 11.85 4.93 -7.26
CA ILE A 22 13.00 5.80 -6.95
C ILE A 22 13.32 5.87 -5.45
N GLY A 23 12.75 4.97 -4.63
CA GLY A 23 13.05 4.88 -3.20
C GLY A 23 12.52 6.06 -2.38
N LYS A 24 11.38 6.64 -2.77
CA LYS A 24 10.70 7.74 -2.04
C LYS A 24 9.33 7.32 -1.53
N PRO A 25 9.23 6.31 -0.66
CA PRO A 25 7.96 5.71 -0.28
C PRO A 25 7.01 6.65 0.46
N GLN A 26 7.50 7.63 1.24
CA GLN A 26 6.63 8.62 1.89
C GLN A 26 5.88 9.49 0.87
N LYS A 27 6.53 9.84 -0.25
CA LYS A 27 5.86 10.56 -1.34
C LYS A 27 4.88 9.66 -2.08
N ALA A 28 5.21 8.37 -2.22
CA ALA A 28 4.29 7.39 -2.79
C ALA A 28 3.03 7.23 -1.94
N LEU A 29 3.16 7.23 -0.62
CA LEU A 29 2.06 7.15 0.33
C LEU A 29 1.14 8.38 0.23
N LEU A 30 1.72 9.58 0.17
CA LEU A 30 0.94 10.82 -0.04
C LEU A 30 0.07 10.71 -1.30
N ASP A 31 0.65 10.27 -2.42
CA ASP A 31 -0.08 10.11 -3.68
C ASP A 31 -1.12 8.99 -3.63
N ALA A 32 -0.83 7.89 -2.93
CA ALA A 32 -1.80 6.82 -2.72
C ALA A 32 -3.01 7.30 -1.89
N ASN A 33 -2.78 8.08 -0.84
CA ASN A 33 -3.84 8.67 -0.04
C ASN A 33 -4.68 9.68 -0.83
N LEU A 34 -4.05 10.49 -1.69
CA LEU A 34 -4.77 11.38 -2.61
C LEU A 34 -5.64 10.59 -3.60
N CYS A 35 -5.13 9.47 -4.11
CA CYS A 35 -5.87 8.56 -4.97
C CYS A 35 -7.15 8.05 -4.29
N ILE A 36 -7.03 7.54 -3.05
CA ILE A 36 -8.17 7.05 -2.24
C ILE A 36 -9.14 8.19 -1.91
N ALA A 37 -8.64 9.35 -1.47
CA ALA A 37 -9.49 10.49 -1.12
C ALA A 37 -10.31 11.02 -2.32
N ARG A 38 -9.79 10.88 -3.54
CA ARG A 38 -10.48 11.29 -4.76
C ARG A 38 -11.41 10.21 -5.32
N LYS A 39 -11.03 8.94 -5.18
CA LYS A 39 -11.81 7.81 -5.66
C LYS A 39 -11.74 6.64 -4.68
N PRO A 40 -12.57 6.68 -3.61
CA PRO A 40 -12.55 5.67 -2.55
C PRO A 40 -12.94 4.27 -3.03
N GLU A 41 -13.62 4.13 -4.17
CA GLU A 41 -13.99 2.82 -4.72
C GLU A 41 -12.92 2.25 -5.66
N TRP A 42 -11.77 2.92 -5.79
CA TRP A 42 -10.73 2.49 -6.70
C TRP A 42 -9.64 1.68 -6.01
N VAL A 43 -9.79 0.37 -6.13
CA VAL A 43 -8.91 -0.70 -5.64
C VAL A 43 -7.41 -0.41 -5.81
N LYS A 44 -7.01 0.21 -6.93
CA LYS A 44 -5.59 0.55 -7.19
C LYS A 44 -5.02 1.56 -6.19
N GLY A 45 -5.82 2.47 -5.63
CA GLY A 45 -5.37 3.40 -4.60
C GLY A 45 -4.91 2.69 -3.34
N TYR A 46 -5.71 1.72 -2.88
CA TYR A 46 -5.40 0.85 -1.74
C TYR A 46 -4.18 -0.02 -1.98
N TYR A 47 -4.05 -0.61 -3.16
CA TYR A 47 -2.83 -1.34 -3.54
C TYR A 47 -1.58 -0.44 -3.45
N ARG A 48 -1.66 0.82 -3.93
CA ARG A 48 -0.53 1.77 -3.86
C ARG A 48 -0.21 2.16 -2.42
N LYS A 49 -1.22 2.34 -1.57
CA LYS A 49 -1.05 2.64 -0.14
C LYS A 49 -0.34 1.49 0.56
N GLY A 50 -0.81 0.25 0.36
CA GLY A 50 -0.17 -0.94 0.92
C GLY A 50 1.27 -1.11 0.43
N ALA A 51 1.51 -0.93 -0.87
CA ALA A 51 2.87 -1.00 -1.43
C ALA A 51 3.81 0.10 -0.88
N ALA A 52 3.29 1.30 -0.57
CA ALA A 52 4.05 2.35 0.08
C ALA A 52 4.45 1.96 1.50
N HIS A 53 3.51 1.47 2.30
CA HIS A 53 3.77 0.97 3.65
C HIS A 53 4.74 -0.23 3.67
N MET A 54 4.62 -1.16 2.71
CA MET A 54 5.59 -2.26 2.52
C MET A 54 7.01 -1.73 2.33
N SER A 55 7.18 -0.67 1.53
CA SER A 55 8.49 -0.06 1.32
C SER A 55 8.98 0.76 2.52
N LEU A 56 8.09 1.15 3.43
CA LEU A 56 8.41 1.78 4.71
C LEU A 56 8.70 0.77 5.83
N LYS A 57 8.45 -0.53 5.58
CA LYS A 57 8.44 -1.60 6.59
C LYS A 57 7.35 -1.45 7.65
N GLU A 58 6.31 -0.70 7.32
CA GLU A 58 5.09 -0.51 8.12
C GLU A 58 4.11 -1.64 7.73
N TYR A 59 4.43 -2.87 8.13
CA TYR A 59 3.75 -4.06 7.59
C TYR A 59 2.30 -4.20 8.07
N GLU A 60 1.97 -3.65 9.24
CA GLU A 60 0.60 -3.63 9.78
C GLU A 60 -0.30 -2.75 8.93
N GLU A 61 0.11 -1.50 8.72
CA GLU A 61 -0.57 -0.53 7.88
C GLU A 61 -0.63 -0.97 6.41
N ALA A 62 0.39 -1.70 5.95
CA ALA A 62 0.36 -2.32 4.63
C ALA A 62 -0.76 -3.37 4.52
N SER A 63 -0.88 -4.24 5.53
CA SER A 63 -1.89 -5.30 5.53
C SER A 63 -3.31 -4.74 5.62
N GLU A 64 -3.53 -3.72 6.46
CA GLU A 64 -4.81 -3.01 6.55
C GLU A 64 -5.20 -2.39 5.20
N ALA A 65 -4.27 -1.68 4.55
CA ALA A 65 -4.54 -1.07 3.26
C ALA A 65 -4.89 -2.10 2.18
N PHE A 66 -4.28 -3.29 2.19
CA PHE A 66 -4.65 -4.36 1.28
C PHE A 66 -6.00 -4.99 1.63
N GLN A 67 -6.33 -5.13 2.91
CA GLN A 67 -7.64 -5.60 3.35
C GLN A 67 -8.75 -4.65 2.89
N ASP A 68 -8.60 -3.35 3.09
CA ASP A 68 -9.53 -2.32 2.57
C ASP A 68 -9.74 -2.48 1.06
N GLY A 69 -8.66 -2.75 0.31
CA GLY A 69 -8.72 -3.00 -1.13
C GLY A 69 -9.50 -4.28 -1.50
N LEU A 70 -9.39 -5.33 -0.69
CA LEU A 70 -10.15 -6.58 -0.86
C LEU A 70 -11.61 -6.46 -0.44
N GLU A 71 -11.96 -5.54 0.45
CA GLU A 71 -13.37 -5.23 0.73
C GLU A 71 -14.09 -4.70 -0.51
N LEU A 72 -13.37 -3.96 -1.36
CA LEU A 72 -13.88 -3.42 -2.62
C LEU A 72 -13.86 -4.44 -3.76
N ASP A 73 -12.80 -5.24 -3.86
CA ASP A 73 -12.65 -6.30 -4.86
C ASP A 73 -12.10 -7.59 -4.22
N PRO A 74 -12.97 -8.43 -3.64
CA PRO A 74 -12.58 -9.68 -3.00
C PRO A 74 -11.97 -10.69 -3.98
N GLY A 75 -12.13 -10.48 -5.29
CA GLY A 75 -11.59 -11.32 -6.35
C GLY A 75 -10.15 -10.98 -6.72
N ASN A 76 -9.58 -9.88 -6.21
CA ASN A 76 -8.31 -9.35 -6.68
C ASN A 76 -7.10 -10.20 -6.28
N ASP A 77 -6.60 -11.03 -7.18
CA ASP A 77 -5.46 -11.92 -6.91
C ASP A 77 -4.16 -11.17 -6.61
N ASP A 78 -3.95 -10.00 -7.22
CA ASP A 78 -2.77 -9.17 -6.97
C ASP A 78 -2.76 -8.65 -5.52
N ILE A 79 -3.91 -8.16 -5.02
CA ILE A 79 -4.01 -7.71 -3.62
C ILE A 79 -3.92 -8.89 -2.65
N LYS A 80 -4.55 -10.04 -2.95
CA LYS A 80 -4.41 -11.24 -2.10
C LYS A 80 -2.95 -11.66 -1.97
N LYS A 81 -2.19 -11.58 -3.07
CA LYS A 81 -0.76 -11.87 -3.06
C LYS A 81 0.00 -10.85 -2.21
N ALA A 82 -0.25 -9.56 -2.41
CA ALA A 82 0.41 -8.50 -1.66
C ALA A 82 0.09 -8.54 -0.15
N LEU A 83 -1.14 -8.91 0.22
CA LEU A 83 -1.54 -9.11 1.62
C LEU A 83 -0.78 -10.27 2.28
N ARG A 84 -0.63 -11.40 1.57
CA ARG A 84 0.20 -12.52 2.06
C ARG A 84 1.65 -12.09 2.25
N GLU A 85 2.21 -11.36 1.29
CA GLU A 85 3.57 -10.83 1.39
C GLU A 85 3.72 -9.87 2.59
N ALA A 86 2.71 -9.06 2.88
CA ALA A 86 2.70 -8.17 4.06
C ALA A 86 2.70 -8.96 5.37
N TRP A 87 1.85 -9.97 5.53
CA TRP A 87 1.83 -10.80 6.73
C TRP A 87 3.11 -11.62 6.92
N GLU A 88 3.68 -12.16 5.84
CA GLU A 88 4.97 -12.84 5.90
C GLU A 88 6.10 -11.89 6.33
N ALA A 89 6.10 -10.66 5.82
CA ALA A 89 7.09 -9.65 6.19
C ALA A 89 6.94 -9.23 7.66
N MET A 90 5.70 -9.01 8.12
CA MET A 90 5.38 -8.72 9.51
C MET A 90 5.87 -9.82 10.46
N SER A 91 5.58 -11.08 10.14
CA SER A 91 6.01 -12.22 10.97
C SER A 91 7.53 -12.32 11.05
N LYS A 92 8.24 -12.09 9.94
CA LYS A 92 9.71 -12.08 9.92
C LYS A 92 10.29 -10.92 10.73
N ASP A 93 9.68 -9.74 10.66
CA ASP A 93 10.12 -8.55 11.40
C ASP A 93 9.97 -8.75 12.92
N GLN A 94 8.82 -9.31 13.35
CA GLN A 94 8.58 -9.67 14.76
C GLN A 94 9.57 -10.72 15.28
N ALA A 95 9.89 -11.74 14.47
CA ALA A 95 10.88 -12.75 14.82
C ALA A 95 12.31 -12.16 14.95
N ALA A 96 12.64 -11.17 14.11
CA ALA A 96 13.92 -10.46 14.19
C ALA A 96 13.98 -9.53 15.42
N GLY A 97 12.89 -8.84 15.75
CA GLY A 97 12.79 -7.96 16.91
C GLY A 97 12.83 -8.70 18.26
N GLY A 98 12.20 -9.87 18.35
CA GLY A 98 12.16 -10.68 19.57
C GLY A 98 13.50 -11.33 19.96
N SER A 99 14.51 -11.30 19.09
CA SER A 99 15.82 -11.89 19.36
C SER A 99 16.76 -10.97 20.17
N ILE A 100 16.34 -9.74 20.51
CA ILE A 100 17.19 -8.75 21.20
C ILE A 100 16.91 -8.68 22.72
N GLU A 101 15.81 -9.24 23.23
CA GLU A 101 15.37 -9.10 24.64
C GLU A 101 15.64 -10.35 25.53
N SER A 102 16.75 -11.06 25.35
CA SER A 102 17.13 -12.13 26.30
C SER A 102 18.62 -12.15 26.65
N THR A 103 19.08 -11.11 27.35
CA THR A 103 20.26 -11.20 28.21
C THR A 103 20.07 -10.31 29.43
N ASP A 104 19.59 -10.90 30.53
CA ASP A 104 19.89 -10.53 31.91
C ASP A 104 20.00 -11.81 32.75
#